data_AF-A0A821YBQ7-F1
#
_entry.id   AF-A0A821YBQ7-F1
#
_cell.length_a   1.000
_cell.length_b   1.000
_cell.length_c   1.000
_cell.angle_alpha   90.00
_cell.angle_beta   90.00
_cell.angle_gamma   90.00
#
_symmetry.space_group_name_H-M   'P 1'
#
loop_
_entity.id
_entity.type
_entity.pdbx_description
1 polymer ?
#
loop_
_entity_poly.entity_id
_entity_poly.type
_entity_poly.pdbx_seq_one_letter_code
_entity_poly.pdbx_strand_id
1 'polypeptide(L)'
;MKDIGIDQFEDKIEILAKSKYYIQVKQQPQLKLLTPDDMILDHEFAHLYQTLKSSICRMLTAEHVNSTDSAHIDPISTNVNEQQISTMIIHNDFNQQKVEQINIYKKKEKQFIEKRDMHKNKITDLDQQIQEIKDKIALLDVSSE
;
A
#
# COMPACT_ATOMS: atom_id res chain seq x y z
N MET A 1 1.74 -33.53 -0.39
CA MET A 1 2.48 -33.53 0.90
C MET A 1 3.88 -34.17 0.86
N LYS A 2 4.26 -34.92 -0.19
CA LYS A 2 5.50 -35.73 -0.19
C LYS A 2 6.82 -34.94 -0.13
N ASP A 3 6.84 -33.64 -0.44
CA ASP A 3 8.10 -32.89 -0.55
C ASP A 3 8.50 -32.12 0.73
N ILE A 4 7.54 -31.77 1.60
CA ILE A 4 7.78 -30.99 2.83
C ILE A 4 7.16 -31.68 4.08
N GLY A 5 6.05 -32.41 3.93
CA GLY A 5 5.30 -32.97 5.07
C GLY A 5 4.48 -31.90 5.82
N ILE A 6 3.36 -32.31 6.44
CA ILE A 6 2.46 -31.40 7.17
C ILE A 6 3.19 -30.75 8.35
N ASP A 7 3.93 -31.55 9.13
CA ASP A 7 4.62 -31.06 10.33
C ASP A 7 5.63 -29.95 9.99
N GLN A 8 6.43 -30.13 8.94
CA GLN A 8 7.37 -29.07 8.53
C GLN A 8 6.67 -27.86 7.92
N PHE A 9 5.50 -28.04 7.31
CA PHE A 9 4.68 -26.93 6.83
C PHE A 9 4.13 -26.12 8.01
N GLU A 10 3.59 -26.79 9.03
CA GLU A 10 3.12 -26.12 10.26
C GLU A 10 4.25 -25.38 10.95
N ASP A 11 5.42 -26.00 11.10
CA ASP A 11 6.61 -25.36 11.67
C ASP A 11 7.00 -24.09 10.89
N LYS A 12 7.01 -24.16 9.56
CA LYS A 12 7.36 -23.00 8.70
C LYS A 12 6.35 -21.87 8.80
N ILE A 13 5.06 -22.19 8.88
CA ILE A 13 4.01 -21.21 9.13
C ILE A 13 4.17 -20.62 10.53
N GLU A 14 4.49 -21.43 11.54
CA GLU A 14 4.68 -20.95 12.90
C GLU A 14 5.83 -19.92 13.04
N ILE A 15 6.89 -20.04 12.23
CA ILE A 15 8.01 -19.08 12.20
C ILE A 15 7.52 -17.65 11.96
N LEU A 16 6.59 -17.44 11.02
CA LEU A 16 6.06 -16.11 10.73
C LEU A 16 5.32 -15.52 11.93
N ALA A 17 4.51 -16.34 12.61
CA ALA A 17 3.75 -15.93 13.80
C ALA A 17 4.65 -15.57 15.00
N LYS A 18 5.85 -16.16 15.07
CA LYS A 18 6.86 -15.91 16.10
C LYS A 18 7.81 -14.75 15.74
N SER A 19 7.74 -14.22 14.53
CA SER A 19 8.65 -13.15 14.09
C SER A 19 8.39 -11.84 14.84
N LYS A 20 9.47 -11.10 15.14
CA LYS A 20 9.37 -9.78 15.79
C LYS A 20 8.50 -8.81 15.00
N TYR A 21 8.56 -8.87 13.67
CA TYR A 21 7.78 -8.03 12.77
C TYR A 21 6.29 -8.33 12.92
N TYR A 22 5.90 -9.60 12.87
CA TYR A 22 4.51 -10.01 13.03
C TYR A 22 3.92 -9.61 14.40
N ILE A 23 4.66 -9.85 15.48
CA ILE A 23 4.22 -9.50 16.84
C ILE A 23 4.02 -7.99 16.97
N GLN A 24 4.93 -7.19 16.42
CA GLN A 24 4.87 -5.74 16.45
C GLN A 24 3.67 -5.20 15.68
N VAL A 25 3.48 -5.64 14.42
CA VAL A 25 2.40 -5.12 13.58
C VAL A 25 1.03 -5.64 13.99
N LYS A 26 0.93 -6.77 14.69
CA LYS A 26 -0.33 -7.29 15.24
C LYS A 26 -0.85 -6.46 16.43
N GLN A 27 0.04 -5.81 17.17
CA GLN A 27 -0.32 -5.04 18.37
C GLN A 27 -0.59 -3.55 18.08
N GLN A 28 -0.05 -3.01 16.99
CA GLN A 28 -0.11 -1.60 16.69
C GLN A 28 -0.63 -1.37 15.26
N PRO A 29 -1.87 -0.86 15.09
CA PRO A 29 -2.42 -0.49 13.78
C PRO A 29 -1.61 0.61 13.09
N GLN A 30 -0.94 1.45 13.89
CA GLN A 30 -0.10 2.52 13.40
C GLN A 30 1.35 2.05 13.30
N LEU A 31 1.87 2.06 12.08
CA LEU A 31 3.28 1.81 11.76
C LEU A 31 4.17 2.86 12.42
N LYS A 32 4.79 2.53 13.55
CA LYS A 32 5.88 3.31 14.15
C LYS A 32 7.18 2.92 13.47
N LEU A 33 7.39 3.45 12.27
CA LEU A 33 8.60 3.21 11.49
C LEU A 33 9.75 4.05 12.06
N LEU A 34 10.84 3.39 12.48
CA LEU A 34 12.11 4.06 12.74
C LEU A 34 12.95 4.12 11.47
N THR A 35 12.89 3.08 10.63
CA THR A 35 13.61 2.98 9.36
C THR A 35 12.77 2.32 8.26
N PRO A 36 13.09 2.53 6.97
CA PRO A 36 12.41 1.84 5.86
C PRO A 36 12.53 0.31 5.92
N ASP A 37 13.61 -0.22 6.49
CA ASP A 37 13.86 -1.65 6.63
C ASP A 37 12.91 -2.33 7.65
N ASP A 38 12.22 -1.54 8.49
CA ASP A 38 11.22 -2.03 9.43
C ASP A 38 9.85 -2.26 8.75
N MET A 39 9.68 -1.82 7.49
CA MET A 39 8.42 -1.90 6.75
C MET A 39 8.27 -3.24 6.02
N ILE A 40 8.28 -4.34 6.76
CA ILE A 40 8.21 -5.71 6.20
C ILE A 40 6.77 -6.21 6.10
N LEU A 41 5.95 -5.96 7.13
CA LEU A 41 4.57 -6.43 7.24
C LEU A 41 3.66 -5.27 7.62
N ASP A 42 2.37 -5.39 7.29
CA ASP A 42 1.33 -4.47 7.73
C ASP A 42 0.35 -5.12 8.72
N HIS A 43 -0.38 -4.28 9.45
CA HIS A 43 -1.33 -4.70 10.49
C HIS A 43 -2.47 -5.57 9.93
N GLU A 44 -2.95 -5.25 8.72
CA GLU A 44 -4.09 -5.96 8.12
C GLU A 44 -3.67 -7.34 7.63
N PHE A 45 -2.46 -7.46 7.05
CA PHE A 45 -1.85 -8.74 6.77
C PHE A 45 -1.75 -9.62 8.02
N ALA A 46 -1.37 -9.04 9.17
CA ALA A 46 -1.24 -9.82 10.41
C ALA A 46 -2.57 -10.42 10.89
N HIS A 47 -3.66 -9.68 10.72
CA HIS A 47 -5.03 -10.15 11.01
C HIS A 47 -5.51 -11.20 10.01
N LEU A 48 -5.30 -10.97 8.72
CA LEU A 48 -5.65 -11.92 7.67
C LEU A 48 -4.92 -13.25 7.88
N TYR A 49 -3.61 -13.17 8.13
CA TYR A 49 -2.77 -14.33 8.40
C TYR A 49 -3.25 -15.12 9.64
N GLN A 50 -3.57 -14.45 10.74
CA GLN A 50 -4.10 -15.10 11.94
C GLN A 50 -5.40 -15.86 11.66
N THR A 51 -6.25 -15.30 10.81
CA THR A 51 -7.57 -15.85 10.45
C THR A 51 -7.41 -17.07 9.55
N LEU A 52 -6.51 -17.00 8.56
CA LEU A 52 -6.30 -18.07 7.59
C LEU A 52 -5.44 -19.22 8.14
N LYS A 53 -4.46 -18.94 9.02
CA LYS A 53 -3.55 -19.94 9.58
C LYS A 53 -4.28 -21.14 10.18
N SER A 54 -5.29 -20.89 11.03
CA SER A 54 -6.06 -21.95 11.68
C SER A 54 -6.90 -22.76 10.69
N SER A 55 -7.43 -22.11 9.65
CA SER A 55 -8.19 -22.76 8.57
C SER A 55 -7.31 -23.66 7.72
N ILE A 56 -6.13 -23.18 7.34
CA ILE A 56 -5.16 -23.92 6.51
C ILE A 56 -4.66 -25.17 7.26
N CYS A 57 -4.26 -25.05 8.53
CA CYS A 57 -3.84 -26.20 9.35
C CYS A 57 -4.95 -27.26 9.47
N ARG A 58 -6.20 -26.84 9.71
CA ARG A 58 -7.35 -27.76 9.77
C ARG A 58 -7.60 -28.47 8.46
N MET A 59 -7.52 -27.78 7.33
CA MET A 59 -7.75 -28.37 6.01
C MET A 59 -6.68 -29.40 5.65
N LEU A 60 -5.41 -29.11 5.98
CA LEU A 60 -4.29 -30.02 5.70
C LEU A 60 -4.29 -31.26 6.60
N THR A 61 -4.80 -31.17 7.82
CA THR A 61 -4.94 -32.31 8.73
C THR A 61 -6.22 -33.13 8.47
N ALA A 62 -7.29 -32.49 7.99
CA ALA A 62 -8.57 -33.15 7.71
C ALA A 62 -8.54 -34.11 6.51
N GLU A 63 -7.65 -33.90 5.53
CA GLU A 63 -7.45 -34.87 4.42
C GLU A 63 -6.91 -36.23 4.90
N HIS A 64 -6.50 -36.35 6.17
CA HIS A 64 -5.89 -37.56 6.72
C HIS A 64 -6.75 -38.33 7.75
N VAL A 65 -7.94 -37.84 8.12
CA VAL A 65 -8.82 -38.52 9.08
C VAL A 65 -10.15 -38.87 8.41
N ASN A 66 -10.19 -40.09 7.88
CA ASN A 66 -11.37 -40.92 7.59
C ASN A 66 -12.25 -40.52 6.39
N SER A 67 -12.02 -41.24 5.29
CA SER A 67 -13.11 -41.88 4.55
C SER A 67 -14.01 -42.65 5.53
N THR A 68 -15.33 -42.62 5.29
CA THR A 68 -16.43 -43.19 6.10
C THR A 68 -16.90 -42.35 7.29
N ASP A 69 -17.48 -41.18 7.00
CA ASP A 69 -18.87 -40.90 7.41
C ASP A 69 -19.39 -39.70 6.62
N SER A 70 -20.36 -39.97 5.76
CA SER A 70 -21.07 -38.99 4.97
C SER A 70 -22.09 -38.26 5.85
N ALA A 71 -21.66 -37.26 6.62
CA ALA A 71 -22.48 -36.12 7.04
C ALA A 71 -21.62 -35.08 7.75
N HIS A 72 -21.69 -33.83 7.27
CA HIS A 72 -21.04 -32.65 7.83
C HIS A 72 -19.51 -32.52 7.63
N ILE A 73 -19.09 -32.59 6.37
CA ILE A 73 -18.21 -31.51 5.90
C ILE A 73 -19.10 -30.28 5.89
N ASP A 74 -19.08 -29.48 6.97
CA ASP A 74 -19.56 -28.11 6.86
C ASP A 74 -18.82 -27.50 5.67
N PRO A 75 -19.53 -27.13 4.58
CA PRO A 75 -18.90 -26.33 3.55
C PRO A 75 -18.38 -25.12 4.32
N ILE A 76 -17.09 -24.81 4.16
CA ILE A 76 -16.43 -23.54 4.52
C ILE A 76 -17.38 -22.71 5.36
N SER A 77 -17.30 -22.71 6.70
CA SER A 77 -18.25 -21.95 7.51
C SER A 77 -18.32 -20.51 7.00
N THR A 78 -19.25 -20.28 6.09
CA THR A 78 -19.68 -19.05 5.48
C THR A 78 -20.65 -18.42 6.46
N ASN A 79 -20.34 -18.52 7.75
CA ASN A 79 -20.72 -17.51 8.70
C ASN A 79 -19.69 -16.40 8.61
N VAL A 80 -19.57 -15.81 7.41
CA VAL A 80 -19.26 -14.39 7.35
C VAL A 80 -20.48 -13.75 8.02
N ASN A 81 -20.39 -13.54 9.33
CA ASN A 81 -21.43 -12.89 10.11
C ASN A 81 -21.86 -11.63 9.33
N GLU A 82 -23.15 -11.28 9.32
CA GLU A 82 -23.64 -10.07 8.64
C GLU A 82 -22.80 -8.82 9.00
N GLN A 83 -22.26 -8.79 10.23
CA GLN A 83 -21.28 -7.80 10.67
C GLN A 83 -19.97 -7.81 9.87
N GLN A 84 -19.40 -8.98 9.56
CA GLN A 84 -18.19 -9.10 8.74
C GLN A 84 -18.44 -8.64 7.29
N ILE A 85 -19.57 -9.01 6.68
CA ILE A 85 -19.95 -8.53 5.35
C ILE A 85 -20.11 -7.01 5.36
N SER A 86 -20.80 -6.48 6.37
CA SER A 86 -20.99 -5.04 6.54
C SER A 86 -19.65 -4.31 6.71
N THR A 87 -18.71 -4.85 7.50
CA THR A 87 -17.36 -4.26 7.63
C THR A 87 -16.57 -4.31 6.32
N MET A 88 -16.69 -5.38 5.52
CA MET A 88 -16.02 -5.46 4.21
C MET A 88 -16.59 -4.44 3.22
N ILE A 89 -17.91 -4.22 3.21
CA ILE A 89 -18.56 -3.20 2.38
C ILE A 89 -18.09 -1.81 2.78
N ILE A 90 -18.15 -1.47 4.07
CA ILE A 90 -17.69 -0.17 4.59
C ILE A 90 -16.21 0.06 4.25
N HIS A 91 -15.38 -0.97 4.39
CA HIS A 91 -13.96 -0.88 4.07
C HIS A 91 -13.70 -0.69 2.57
N ASN A 92 -14.48 -1.36 1.71
CA ASN A 92 -14.39 -1.18 0.27
C ASN A 92 -14.81 0.25 -0.13
N ASP A 93 -15.93 0.75 0.40
CA ASP A 93 -16.39 2.12 0.18
C ASP A 93 -15.33 3.15 0.64
N PHE A 94 -14.72 2.93 1.80
CA PHE A 94 -13.64 3.77 2.30
C PHE A 94 -12.41 3.75 1.39
N ASN A 95 -12.03 2.57 0.87
CA ASN A 95 -10.93 2.46 -0.08
C ASN A 95 -11.26 3.14 -1.40
N GLN A 96 -12.50 3.05 -1.86
CA GLN A 96 -12.95 3.73 -3.08
C GLN A 96 -12.90 5.26 -2.92
N GLN A 97 -13.33 5.79 -1.77
CA GLN A 97 -13.18 7.21 -1.44
C GLN A 97 -11.70 7.64 -1.39
N LYS A 98 -10.81 6.81 -0.83
CA LYS A 98 -9.37 7.10 -0.83
C LYS A 98 -8.80 7.15 -2.25
N VAL A 99 -9.18 6.21 -3.11
CA VAL A 99 -8.76 6.21 -4.53
C VAL A 99 -9.25 7.47 -5.23
N GLU A 100 -10.49 7.89 -4.99
CA GLU A 100 -11.03 9.12 -5.56
C GLU A 100 -10.28 10.37 -5.09
N GLN A 101 -9.98 10.48 -3.79
CA GLN A 101 -9.15 11.56 -3.26
C GLN A 101 -7.75 11.58 -3.88
N ILE A 102 -7.10 10.42 -4.00
CA ILE A 102 -5.78 10.31 -4.66
C ILE A 102 -5.85 10.83 -6.09
N ASN A 103 -6.90 10.48 -6.84
CA ASN A 103 -7.08 10.97 -8.21
C ASN A 103 -7.29 12.49 -8.27
N ILE A 104 -8.03 13.06 -7.32
CA ILE A 104 -8.19 14.51 -7.19
C ILE A 104 -6.84 15.17 -6.90
N TYR A 105 -6.05 14.64 -5.97
CA TYR A 105 -4.74 15.19 -5.64
C TYR A 105 -3.76 15.09 -6.82
N LYS A 106 -3.72 13.95 -7.53
CA LYS A 106 -2.92 13.80 -8.75
C LYS A 106 -3.30 14.82 -9.83
N LYS A 107 -4.60 15.09 -9.99
CA LYS A 107 -5.07 16.11 -10.94
C LYS A 107 -4.61 17.52 -10.53
N LYS A 108 -4.70 17.86 -9.23
CA LYS A 108 -4.22 19.14 -8.71
C LYS A 108 -2.70 19.29 -8.86
N GLU A 109 -1.94 18.25 -8.55
CA GLU A 109 -0.49 18.21 -8.71
C GLU A 109 -0.10 18.49 -10.17
N LYS A 110 -0.75 17.82 -11.13
CA LYS A 110 -0.53 18.09 -12.55
C LYS A 110 -0.79 19.55 -12.92
N GLN A 111 -1.87 20.15 -12.42
CA GLN A 111 -2.18 21.57 -12.66
C GLN A 111 -1.12 22.51 -12.06
N PHE A 112 -0.57 22.18 -10.89
CA PHE A 112 0.50 22.97 -10.28
C PHE A 112 1.81 22.86 -11.07
N ILE A 113 2.16 21.68 -11.57
CA ILE A 113 3.32 21.45 -12.42
C ILE A 113 3.19 22.27 -13.72
N GLU A 114 2.05 22.19 -14.40
CA GLU A 114 1.79 22.96 -15.64
C GLU A 114 1.90 24.48 -15.40
N LYS A 115 1.32 25.00 -14.31
CA LYS A 115 1.44 26.42 -13.95
C LYS A 115 2.88 26.83 -13.62
N ARG A 116 3.61 25.99 -12.88
CA ARG A 116 5.02 26.24 -12.56
C ARG A 116 5.86 26.33 -13.82
N ASP A 117 5.67 25.41 -14.76
CA ASP A 117 6.44 25.37 -16.00
C ASP A 117 6.09 26.58 -16.89
N MET A 118 4.82 26.99 -16.94
CA MET A 118 4.40 28.24 -17.60
C MET A 118 5.08 29.48 -16.99
N HIS A 119 5.10 29.59 -15.65
CA HIS A 119 5.78 30.71 -14.98
C HIS A 119 7.29 30.70 -15.21
N LYS A 120 7.92 29.51 -15.20
CA LYS A 120 9.36 29.36 -15.49
C LYS A 120 9.71 29.84 -16.90
N ASN A 121 8.89 29.49 -17.90
CA ASN A 121 9.07 29.96 -19.27
C ASN A 121 8.92 31.49 -19.36
N LYS A 122 7.94 32.07 -18.66
CA LYS A 122 7.75 33.53 -18.63
C LYS A 122 8.90 34.27 -17.95
N ILE A 123 9.49 33.71 -16.90
CA ILE A 123 10.70 34.27 -16.26
C ILE A 123 11.85 34.26 -17.26
N THR A 124 12.05 33.15 -17.97
CA THR A 124 13.13 33.02 -18.97
C THR A 124 13.00 34.05 -20.09
N ASP A 125 11.79 34.28 -20.59
CA ASP A 125 11.51 35.28 -21.62
C ASP A 125 11.77 36.71 -21.11
N LEU A 126 11.35 37.02 -19.87
CA LEU A 126 11.61 38.31 -19.25
C LEU A 126 13.11 38.54 -19.01
N ASP A 127 13.84 37.52 -18.57
CA ASP A 127 15.30 37.59 -18.40
C ASP A 127 16.01 37.87 -19.74
N GLN A 128 15.52 37.27 -20.82
CA GLN A 128 16.03 37.54 -22.17
C GLN A 128 15.74 38.99 -22.60
N GLN A 129 14.52 39.48 -22.39
CA GLN A 129 14.18 40.89 -22.68
C GLN A 129 15.02 41.87 -21.85
N ILE A 130 15.26 41.56 -20.57
CA ILE A 130 16.14 42.36 -19.71
C ILE A 130 17.57 42.39 -20.26
N GLN A 131 18.07 41.25 -20.73
CA GLN A 131 19.41 41.18 -21.32
C GLN A 131 19.52 42.01 -22.60
N GLU A 132 18.53 41.91 -23.50
CA GLU A 132 18.48 42.73 -24.72
C GLU A 132 18.44 44.23 -24.43
N ILE A 133 17.73 44.65 -23.39
CA ILE A 133 17.69 46.05 -22.96
C ILE A 133 19.05 46.48 -22.39
N LYS A 134 19.68 45.65 -21.56
CA LYS A 134 21.02 45.94 -21.02
C LYS A 134 22.06 46.11 -22.13
N ASP A 135 22.01 45.24 -23.14
CA ASP A 135 22.92 45.30 -24.29
C ASP A 135 22.70 46.59 -25.10
N LYS A 136 21.43 47.00 -25.31
CA LYS A 136 21.11 48.27 -25.98
C LYS A 136 21.59 49.49 -25.21
N ILE A 137 21.48 49.50 -23.87
CA ILE A 137 21.99 50.59 -23.03
C ILE A 137 23.51 50.69 -23.15
N ALA A 138 24.22 49.56 -23.06
CA ALA A 138 25.67 49.54 -23.20
C ALA A 138 26.14 50.09 -24.55
N LEU A 139 25.42 49.79 -25.65
CA LEU A 139 25.73 50.34 -26.97
C LEU A 139 25.54 51.87 -27.06
N LEU A 140 24.50 52.40 -26.41
CA LEU A 140 24.23 53.84 -26.38
C LEU A 140 25.27 54.60 -25.54
N ASP A 141 25.68 54.05 -24.41
CA ASP A 141 26.71 54.65 -23.55
C ASP A 141 28.06 54.74 -24.29
N VAL A 142 28.44 53.72 -25.07
CA VAL A 142 29.68 53.71 -25.87
C VAL A 142 29.63 54.64 -27.09
N SER A 143 28.43 54.94 -27.61
CA SER A 143 28.25 55.83 -28.77
C SER A 143 28.20 57.31 -28.41
N SER A 144 28.26 57.64 -27.12
CA SER A 144 28.13 59.01 -26.58
C SER A 144 29.46 59.64 -26.16
N GLU A 145 30.58 58.93 -26.33
CA GLU A 145 31.98 59.40 -26.18
C GLU A 145 32.63 59.68 -27.56
#